data_AF-A0A7V2JJQ8-F1
#
_entry.id   AF-A0A7V2JJQ8-F1
#
_cell.length_a   1.000
_cell.length_b   1.000
_cell.length_c   1.000
_cell.angle_alpha   90.00
_cell.angle_beta   90.00
_cell.angle_gamma   90.00
#
_symmetry.space_group_name_H-M   'P 1'
#
loop_
_entity.id
_entity.type
_entity.pdbx_description
1 polymer ?
#
loop_
_entity_poly.entity_id
_entity_poly.type
_entity_poly.pdbx_seq_one_letter_code
_entity_poly.pdbx_strand_id
1 'polypeptide(L)'
;RIKARIDQLDGDIVSASSTANRNKLQREKDKLVKQREELSRFDEKLRHHADQRISLDLDNGVKVNYGEFGDLLAEVKAITGNAP
;
A
#
# COMPACT_ATOMS: atom_id res chain seq x y z
N ARG A 1 0.43 -7.04 -13.03
CA ARG A 1 0.74 -8.42 -12.55
C ARG A 1 -0.24 -8.87 -11.47
N ILE A 2 -0.47 -8.10 -10.39
CA ILE A 2 -1.44 -8.47 -9.32
C ILE A 2 -2.88 -8.62 -9.85
N LYS A 3 -3.37 -7.68 -10.68
CA LYS A 3 -4.72 -7.75 -11.25
C LYS A 3 -4.96 -9.04 -12.06
N ALA A 4 -4.05 -9.38 -12.97
CA ALA A 4 -4.15 -10.61 -13.76
C ALA A 4 -4.20 -11.88 -12.90
N ARG A 5 -3.48 -11.90 -11.77
CA ARG A 5 -3.54 -13.02 -10.82
C ARG A 5 -4.88 -13.09 -10.07
N ILE A 6 -5.43 -11.95 -9.65
CA ILE A 6 -6.78 -11.89 -9.05
C ILE A 6 -7.82 -12.42 -10.03
N ASP A 7 -7.76 -11.97 -11.29
CA ASP A 7 -8.69 -12.38 -12.35
C ASP A 7 -8.55 -13.90 -12.65
N GLN A 8 -7.32 -14.44 -12.61
CA GLN A 8 -7.09 -15.90 -12.72
C GLN A 8 -7.68 -16.68 -11.54
N LEU A 9 -7.48 -16.20 -10.31
CA LEU A 9 -8.00 -16.85 -9.11
C LEU A 9 -9.53 -16.90 -9.11
N ASP A 10 -10.20 -15.92 -9.72
CA ASP A 10 -11.65 -15.96 -9.91
C ASP A 10 -12.11 -17.16 -10.75
N GLY A 11 -11.40 -17.45 -11.84
CA GLY A 11 -11.63 -18.66 -12.63
C GLY A 11 -11.37 -19.93 -11.82
N ASP A 12 -10.24 -19.98 -11.13
CA ASP A 12 -9.82 -21.15 -10.35
C ASP A 12 -10.78 -21.47 -9.19
N ILE A 13 -11.37 -20.44 -8.55
CA ILE A 13 -12.38 -20.57 -7.49
C ILE A 13 -13.66 -21.22 -8.02
N VAL A 14 -14.11 -20.80 -9.21
CA VAL A 14 -15.29 -21.35 -9.87
C VAL A 14 -15.05 -22.80 -10.28
N SER A 15 -13.87 -23.13 -10.82
CA SER A 15 -13.51 -24.49 -11.24
C SER A 15 -13.08 -25.41 -10.09
N ALA A 16 -12.97 -24.92 -8.86
CA ALA A 16 -12.50 -25.71 -7.73
C ALA A 16 -13.44 -26.88 -7.41
N SER A 17 -12.89 -28.10 -7.45
CA SER A 17 -13.61 -29.35 -7.23
C SER A 17 -13.94 -29.64 -5.76
N SER A 18 -13.31 -28.94 -4.81
CA SER A 18 -13.56 -29.12 -3.37
C SER A 18 -13.72 -27.79 -2.64
N THR A 19 -14.56 -27.81 -1.60
CA THR A 19 -14.79 -26.66 -0.72
C THR A 19 -13.51 -26.19 -0.03
N ALA A 20 -12.65 -27.13 0.37
CA ALA A 20 -11.37 -26.81 1.01
C ALA A 20 -10.44 -26.05 0.05
N ASN A 21 -10.34 -26.48 -1.21
CA ASN A 21 -9.54 -25.79 -2.22
C ASN A 21 -10.12 -24.41 -2.56
N ARG A 22 -11.45 -24.32 -2.74
CA ARG A 22 -12.14 -23.06 -2.98
C ARG A 22 -11.86 -22.03 -1.87
N ASN A 23 -11.95 -22.44 -0.61
CA ASN A 23 -11.68 -21.57 0.54
C ASN A 23 -10.22 -21.10 0.56
N LYS A 24 -9.27 -21.95 0.17
CA LYS A 24 -7.85 -21.56 0.08
C LYS A 24 -7.63 -20.49 -0.99
N LEU A 25 -8.19 -20.70 -2.19
CA LEU A 25 -8.09 -19.76 -3.30
C LEU A 25 -8.78 -18.43 -2.98
N GLN A 26 -9.93 -18.46 -2.32
CA GLN A 26 -10.63 -17.25 -1.86
C GLN A 26 -9.74 -16.43 -0.92
N ARG A 27 -9.09 -17.07 0.07
CA ARG A 27 -8.18 -16.37 0.99
C ARG A 27 -6.98 -15.75 0.26
N GLU A 28 -6.42 -16.45 -0.74
CA GLU A 28 -5.34 -15.90 -1.57
C GLU A 28 -5.81 -14.68 -2.35
N LYS A 29 -6.99 -14.75 -2.97
CA LYS A 29 -7.61 -13.63 -3.68
C LYS A 29 -7.82 -12.44 -2.75
N ASP A 30 -8.44 -12.66 -1.59
CA ASP A 30 -8.74 -11.61 -0.62
C ASP A 30 -7.46 -10.91 -0.14
N LYS A 31 -6.38 -11.68 0.08
CA LYS A 31 -5.06 -11.11 0.42
C LYS A 31 -4.54 -10.20 -0.69
N LEU A 32 -4.57 -10.65 -1.93
CA LEU A 32 -4.08 -9.86 -3.08
C LEU A 32 -4.93 -8.62 -3.33
N VAL A 33 -6.26 -8.70 -3.13
CA VAL A 33 -7.16 -7.55 -3.23
C VAL A 33 -6.81 -6.49 -2.19
N LYS A 34 -6.62 -6.89 -0.92
CA LYS A 34 -6.19 -5.98 0.15
C LYS A 34 -4.87 -5.29 -0.17
N GLN A 35 -3.87 -6.07 -0.60
CA GLN A 35 -2.56 -5.51 -0.99
C GLN A 35 -2.68 -4.53 -2.16
N ARG A 36 -3.53 -4.83 -3.16
CA ARG A 36 -3.79 -3.92 -4.28
C ARG A 36 -4.44 -2.61 -3.81
N GLU A 37 -5.41 -2.69 -2.91
CA GLU A 37 -6.09 -1.52 -2.37
C GLU A 37 -5.16 -0.65 -1.53
N GLU A 38 -4.31 -1.26 -0.70
CA GLU A 38 -3.26 -0.56 0.05
C GLU A 38 -2.32 0.21 -0.89
N LEU A 39 -1.82 -0.45 -1.95
CA LEU A 39 -0.96 0.21 -2.96
C LEU A 39 -1.69 1.36 -3.66
N SER A 40 -2.96 1.18 -4.03
CA SER A 40 -3.74 2.23 -4.69
C SER A 40 -3.93 3.45 -3.79
N ARG A 41 -4.19 3.25 -2.49
CA ARG A 41 -4.30 4.34 -1.51
C ARG A 41 -2.96 5.03 -1.29
N PHE A 42 -1.87 4.27 -1.27
CA PHE A 42 -0.52 4.82 -1.16
C PHE A 42 -0.16 5.68 -2.37
N ASP A 43 -0.44 5.19 -3.59
CA ASP A 43 -0.19 5.94 -4.83
C ASP A 43 -0.97 7.25 -4.89
N GLU A 44 -2.21 7.27 -4.38
CA GLU A 44 -3.02 8.48 -4.29
C GLU A 44 -2.38 9.53 -3.37
N LYS A 45 -1.95 9.12 -2.18
CA LYS A 45 -1.24 10.01 -1.25
C LYS A 45 0.08 10.51 -1.82
N LEU A 46 0.85 9.60 -2.43
CA LEU A 46 2.13 9.94 -3.05
C LEU A 46 1.93 10.96 -4.17
N ARG A 47 0.91 10.78 -5.01
CA ARG A 47 0.57 11.73 -6.07
C ARG A 47 0.16 13.08 -5.51
N HIS A 48 -0.65 13.13 -4.45
CA HIS A 48 -1.02 14.37 -3.80
C HIS A 48 0.22 15.16 -3.33
N HIS A 49 1.17 14.51 -2.65
CA HIS A 49 2.42 15.14 -2.23
C HIS A 49 3.32 15.55 -3.41
N ALA A 50 3.34 14.76 -4.49
CA ALA A 50 4.07 15.11 -5.71
C ALA A 50 3.48 16.33 -6.41
N ASP A 51 2.15 16.43 -6.49
CA ASP A 51 1.42 17.56 -7.08
C ASP A 51 1.61 18.84 -6.26
N GLN A 52 1.75 18.72 -4.93
CA GLN A 52 2.12 19.83 -4.04
C GLN A 52 3.52 20.39 -4.33
N ARG A 53 4.39 19.62 -5.01
CA ARG A 53 5.78 20.00 -5.32
C ARG A 53 6.52 20.52 -4.09
N ILE A 54 6.47 19.74 -3.00
CA ILE A 54 7.12 20.08 -1.73
C ILE A 54 8.60 20.34 -1.98
N SER A 55 9.07 21.52 -1.59
CA SER A 55 10.49 21.87 -1.63
C SER A 55 11.16 21.30 -0.39
N LEU A 56 12.19 20.47 -0.58
CA LEU A 56 12.97 19.91 0.51
C LEU A 56 14.34 20.56 0.54
N ASP A 57 14.64 21.21 1.67
CA ASP A 57 15.99 21.65 1.97
C ASP A 57 16.73 20.52 2.68
N LEU A 58 17.80 20.03 2.05
CA LEU A 58 18.56 18.89 2.57
C LEU A 58 19.37 19.27 3.82
N ASP A 59 19.61 20.55 4.07
CA ASP A 59 20.32 21.04 5.25
C ASP A 59 19.47 20.95 6.52
N ASN A 60 18.13 20.91 6.40
CA ASN A 60 17.21 20.69 7.51
C ASN A 60 17.30 19.28 8.11
N GLY A 61 17.93 18.35 7.39
CA GLY A 61 18.19 17.00 7.86
C GLY A 61 16.96 16.07 7.85
N VAL A 62 17.23 14.79 8.10
CA VAL A 62 16.28 13.68 7.90
C VAL A 62 15.02 13.82 8.75
N LYS A 63 15.13 14.29 10.01
CA LYS A 63 13.96 14.40 10.89
C LYS A 63 12.93 15.40 10.39
N VAL A 64 13.38 16.60 9.99
CA VAL A 64 12.49 17.66 9.51
C VAL A 64 11.87 17.23 8.18
N ASN A 65 12.68 16.75 7.24
CA ASN A 65 12.21 16.35 5.93
C ASN A 65 11.24 15.16 5.96
N TYR A 66 11.38 14.22 6.91
CA TYR A 66 10.41 13.13 7.09
C TYR A 66 9.06 13.62 7.64
N GLY A 67 9.03 14.71 8.39
CA GLY A 67 7.78 15.33 8.87
C GLY A 67 6.94 15.93 7.73
N GLU A 68 7.58 16.45 6.69
CA GLU A 68 6.91 17.07 5.53
C GLU A 68 6.03 16.08 4.75
N PHE A 69 6.33 14.79 4.84
CA PHE A 69 5.56 13.72 4.19
C PHE A 69 4.39 13.20 5.04
N GLY A 70 4.13 13.78 6.22
CA GLY A 70 2.96 13.48 7.03
C GLY A 70 2.81 11.99 7.36
N ASP A 71 1.71 11.37 6.89
CA ASP A 71 1.43 9.94 7.10
C ASP A 71 1.77 9.05 5.89
N LEU A 72 2.46 9.61 4.89
CA LEU A 72 2.88 8.88 3.69
C LEU A 72 3.96 7.86 4.01
N LEU A 73 4.97 8.25 4.79
CA LEU A 73 6.11 7.38 5.09
C LEU A 73 5.81 6.51 6.31
N ALA A 74 6.34 5.28 6.29
CA ALA A 74 6.33 4.43 7.46
C ALA A 74 7.20 5.04 8.57
N GLU A 75 6.83 4.81 9.83
CA GLU A 75 7.66 5.13 10.99
C GLU A 75 8.00 6.62 11.16
N VAL A 76 7.26 7.56 10.55
CA VAL A 76 7.49 9.01 10.68
C VAL A 76 7.61 9.41 12.15
N LYS A 77 6.71 8.94 13.02
CA LYS A 77 6.76 9.21 14.46
C LYS A 77 8.04 8.72 15.15
N ALA A 78 8.61 7.59 14.71
CA ALA A 78 9.86 7.07 15.26
C ALA A 78 11.05 7.94 14.85
N ILE A 79 10.99 8.52 13.63
CA ILE A 79 12.05 9.32 13.03
C ILE A 79 11.98 10.77 13.52
N THR A 80 10.80 11.40 13.51
CA THR A 80 10.56 12.78 13.95
C THR A 80 10.57 12.92 15.47
N GLY A 81 10.43 11.82 16.21
CA GLY A 81 10.06 11.84 17.63
C GLY A 81 8.57 12.20 17.80
N ASN A 82 8.02 12.02 19.00
CA ASN A 82 6.71 12.59 19.34
C ASN A 82 6.80 14.09 19.04
N ALA A 83 6.09 14.55 18.00
CA ALA A 83 5.90 15.97 17.79
C ALA A 83 5.31 16.54 19.08
N PRO A 84 5.77 17.71 19.57
CA PRO A 84 5.05 18.42 20.61
C PRO A 84 3.60 18.71 20.19
#